data_AF-A0A6P1Y1Y8-F1
#
_entry.id   AF-A0A6P1Y1Y8-F1
#
_cell.length_a   1.000
_cell.length_b   1.000
_cell.length_c   1.000
_cell.angle_alpha   90.00
_cell.angle_beta   90.00
_cell.angle_gamma   90.00
#
_symmetry.space_group_name_H-M   'P 1'
#
loop_
_entity.id
_entity.type
_entity.pdbx_description
1 polymer ?
#
loop_
_entity_poly.entity_id
_entity_poly.type
_entity_poly.pdbx_seq_one_letter_code
_entity_poly.pdbx_strand_id
1 'polypeptide(L)'
;MTVEDEVRLVDSMIDLYAAAHHTHSSQVDAENIDAAVPDLEALKAYTHKRIEQCRYRSGKQKKPFCNVCPIHCYKPEMRRQIRAVMRYSSPRMLFRHPLLSLQHLIGTIRSKRTRPL
;
A
#
# COMPACT_ATOMS: atom_id res chain seq x y z
N MET A 1 -4.33 -14.11 7.48
CA MET A 1 -5.00 -12.86 7.10
C MET A 1 -5.97 -13.20 6.00
N THR A 2 -7.24 -12.88 6.16
CA THR A 2 -8.27 -13.13 5.14
C THR A 2 -8.16 -12.09 4.02
N VAL A 3 -8.83 -12.33 2.90
CA VAL A 3 -8.91 -11.35 1.79
C VAL A 3 -9.56 -10.05 2.27
N GLU A 4 -10.61 -10.17 3.08
CA GLU A 4 -11.32 -9.03 3.66
C GLU A 4 -10.43 -8.21 4.59
N ASP A 5 -9.61 -8.86 5.42
CA ASP A 5 -8.64 -8.15 6.27
C ASP A 5 -7.63 -7.35 5.45
N GLU A 6 -7.13 -7.93 4.35
CA GLU A 6 -6.20 -7.27 3.45
C GLU A 6 -6.81 -6.07 2.73
N VAL A 7 -8.05 -6.23 2.24
CA VAL A 7 -8.80 -5.16 1.58
C VAL A 7 -9.05 -4.03 2.57
N ARG A 8 -9.57 -4.32 3.77
CA ARG A 8 -9.80 -3.31 4.81
C ARG A 8 -8.52 -2.58 5.23
N LEU A 9 -7.41 -3.31 5.33
CA LEU A 9 -6.11 -2.73 5.68
C LEU A 9 -5.66 -1.74 4.60
N VAL A 10 -5.70 -2.16 3.34
CA VAL A 10 -5.33 -1.31 2.20
C VAL A 10 -6.24 -0.09 2.08
N ASP A 11 -7.54 -0.28 2.27
CA ASP A 11 -8.52 0.82 2.25
C ASP A 11 -8.18 1.85 3.31
N SER A 12 -7.92 1.41 4.54
CA SER A 12 -7.50 2.29 5.63
C SER A 12 -6.21 3.05 5.28
N MET A 13 -5.27 2.42 4.56
CA MET A 13 -4.04 3.09 4.11
C MET A 13 -4.32 4.15 3.05
N ILE A 14 -5.19 3.85 2.08
CA ILE A 14 -5.56 4.75 0.99
C ILE A 14 -6.37 5.92 1.55
N ASP A 15 -7.36 5.67 2.40
CA ASP A 15 -8.22 6.69 3.00
C ASP A 15 -7.39 7.65 3.91
N LEU A 16 -6.39 7.13 4.63
CA LEU A 16 -5.45 7.95 5.40
C LEU A 16 -4.57 8.85 4.52
N TYR A 17 -4.16 8.34 3.36
CA TYR A 17 -3.42 9.13 2.36
C TYR A 17 -4.34 10.19 1.73
N ALA A 18 -5.58 9.80 1.41
CA ALA A 18 -6.63 10.67 0.90
C ALA A 18 -6.84 11.87 1.84
N ALA A 19 -7.13 11.62 3.12
CA ALA A 19 -7.39 12.66 4.11
C ALA A 19 -6.25 13.68 4.25
N ALA A 20 -4.99 13.25 4.05
CA ALA A 20 -3.83 14.12 4.13
C ALA A 20 -3.55 14.92 2.85
N HIS A 21 -4.03 14.44 1.71
CA HIS A 21 -3.79 15.04 0.40
C HIS A 21 -5.04 15.72 -0.20
N HIS A 22 -6.23 15.51 0.40
CA HIS A 22 -7.48 16.18 0.03
C HIS A 22 -7.49 17.67 0.41
N THR A 23 -6.63 18.12 1.33
CA THR A 23 -6.47 19.54 1.68
C THR A 23 -5.80 20.38 0.58
N HIS A 24 -5.26 19.77 -0.48
CA HIS A 24 -4.81 20.46 -1.69
C HIS A 24 -5.85 20.49 -2.82
N SER A 25 -7.04 19.92 -2.62
CA SER A 25 -8.10 19.86 -3.64
C SER A 25 -9.10 21.01 -3.58
N SER A 26 -9.06 21.86 -2.56
CA SER A 26 -10.06 22.92 -2.35
C SER A 26 -9.71 24.26 -3.00
N GLN A 27 -8.56 24.36 -3.67
CA GLN A 27 -8.16 25.53 -4.48
C GLN A 27 -7.40 25.06 -5.73
N VAL A 28 -8.10 24.37 -6.62
CA VAL A 28 -7.70 24.34 -8.03
C VAL A 28 -8.48 25.44 -8.74
N ASP A 29 -7.95 26.66 -8.65
CA ASP A 29 -8.15 27.64 -9.71
C ASP A 29 -7.64 27.03 -11.02
N ALA A 30 -8.39 27.28 -12.09
CA ALA A 30 -8.42 26.52 -13.34
C ALA A 30 -7.17 26.63 -14.24
N GLU A 31 -5.96 26.76 -13.71
CA GLU A 31 -4.78 27.18 -14.51
C GLU A 31 -3.50 26.33 -14.37
N ASN A 32 -3.55 25.08 -13.90
CA ASN A 32 -2.37 24.19 -13.97
C ASN A 32 -2.70 22.74 -14.36
N ILE A 33 -2.69 22.48 -15.67
CA ILE A 33 -2.99 21.20 -16.32
C ILE A 33 -1.75 20.27 -16.37
N ASP A 34 -1.00 20.12 -15.28
CA ASP A 34 0.16 19.20 -15.28
C ASP A 34 0.39 18.40 -13.99
N ALA A 35 -0.39 18.64 -12.94
CA ALA A 35 -0.39 17.78 -11.76
C ALA A 35 -1.63 16.88 -11.79
N ALA A 36 -1.59 15.80 -12.59
CA ALA A 36 -2.64 14.80 -12.59
C ALA A 36 -2.87 14.29 -11.14
N VAL A 37 -4.01 14.69 -10.56
CA VAL A 37 -4.44 14.23 -9.24
C VAL A 37 -4.45 12.70 -9.29
N PRO A 38 -3.76 12.00 -8.37
CA PRO A 38 -3.80 10.55 -8.35
C PRO A 38 -5.24 10.10 -8.10
N ASP A 39 -5.80 9.35 -9.04
CA ASP A 39 -7.13 8.75 -8.91
C ASP A 39 -7.09 7.63 -7.85
N LEU A 40 -7.38 8.02 -6.62
CA LEU A 40 -7.36 7.14 -5.44
C LEU A 40 -8.47 6.08 -5.52
N GLU A 41 -9.61 6.38 -6.14
CA GLU A 41 -10.71 5.44 -6.31
C GLU A 41 -10.34 4.34 -7.32
N ALA A 42 -9.73 4.73 -8.45
CA ALA A 42 -9.18 3.77 -9.40
C ALA A 42 -8.07 2.92 -8.76
N LEU A 43 -7.23 3.52 -7.91
CA LEU A 43 -6.22 2.78 -7.15
C LEU A 43 -6.88 1.76 -6.23
N LYS A 44 -7.90 2.15 -5.45
CA LYS A 44 -8.63 1.28 -4.51
C LYS A 44 -9.21 0.05 -5.22
N ALA A 45 -10.01 0.29 -6.27
CA ALA A 45 -10.61 -0.76 -7.09
C ALA A 45 -9.56 -1.69 -7.73
N TYR A 46 -8.44 -1.12 -8.21
CA TYR A 46 -7.34 -1.90 -8.77
C TYR A 46 -6.69 -2.80 -7.71
N THR A 47 -6.49 -2.27 -6.50
CA THR A 47 -5.83 -2.98 -5.40
C THR A 47 -6.70 -4.16 -4.94
N HIS A 48 -8.01 -3.97 -4.82
CA HIS A 48 -8.98 -5.03 -4.49
C HIS A 48 -8.91 -6.19 -5.47
N LYS A 49 -9.03 -5.89 -6.78
CA LYS A 49 -8.95 -6.90 -7.84
C LYS A 49 -7.65 -7.71 -7.78
N ARG A 50 -6.52 -7.07 -7.43
CA ARG A 50 -5.23 -7.75 -7.30
C ARG A 50 -5.12 -8.62 -6.05
N ILE A 51 -5.75 -8.24 -4.94
CA ILE A 51 -5.80 -9.05 -3.72
C ILE A 51 -6.64 -10.31 -3.98
N GLU A 52 -7.81 -10.17 -4.62
CA GLU A 52 -8.68 -11.30 -4.96
C GLU A 52 -8.02 -12.32 -5.88
N GLN A 53 -7.27 -11.83 -6.87
CA GLN A 53 -6.55 -12.62 -7.88
C GLN A 53 -5.14 -13.03 -7.44
N CYS A 54 -4.80 -12.92 -6.15
CA CYS A 54 -3.46 -13.21 -5.67
C CYS A 54 -3.10 -14.70 -5.82
N ARG A 55 -2.02 -15.01 -6.56
CA ARG A 55 -1.56 -16.39 -6.80
C ARG A 55 -1.18 -17.16 -5.53
N TYR A 56 -0.66 -16.46 -4.51
CA TYR A 56 -0.29 -17.07 -3.24
C TYR A 56 -1.49 -17.43 -2.36
N ARG A 57 -2.72 -17.03 -2.74
CA ARG A 57 -3.95 -17.34 -2.00
C ARG A 57 -4.29 -18.83 -2.02
N SER A 58 -4.11 -19.48 -3.16
CA SER A 58 -4.42 -20.91 -3.35
C SER A 58 -3.23 -21.84 -3.08
N GLY A 59 -2.08 -21.27 -2.73
CA GLY A 59 -0.86 -22.03 -2.46
C GLY A 59 -0.76 -22.48 -1.00
N LYS A 60 -0.03 -23.58 -0.75
CA LYS A 60 0.33 -24.03 0.60
C LYS A 60 1.31 -23.10 1.34
N GLN A 61 1.94 -22.17 0.62
CA GLN A 61 2.93 -21.26 1.17
C GLN A 61 2.28 -20.01 1.77
N LYS A 62 2.81 -19.55 2.91
CA LYS A 62 2.40 -18.30 3.54
C LYS A 62 2.63 -17.13 2.57
N LYS A 63 1.57 -16.40 2.25
CA LYS A 63 1.62 -15.22 1.38
C LYS A 63 2.64 -14.19 1.92
N PRO A 64 3.63 -13.77 1.11
CA PRO A 64 4.52 -12.68 1.49
C PRO A 64 3.79 -11.34 1.43
N PHE A 65 4.31 -10.33 2.12
CA PHE A 65 3.79 -8.96 1.99
C PHE A 65 3.98 -8.45 0.55
N CYS A 66 3.01 -7.68 0.04
CA CYS A 66 3.03 -7.18 -1.34
C CYS A 66 4.29 -6.33 -1.67
N ASN A 67 4.91 -5.71 -0.66
CA ASN A 67 6.13 -4.91 -0.81
C ASN A 67 7.40 -5.75 -1.09
N VAL A 68 7.43 -7.02 -0.66
CA VAL A 68 8.55 -7.97 -0.84
C VAL A 68 8.15 -9.15 -1.74
N CYS A 69 6.96 -9.11 -2.32
CA CYS A 69 6.48 -10.15 -3.22
C CYS A 69 7.40 -10.22 -4.44
N PRO A 70 7.92 -11.41 -4.81
CA PRO A 70 8.78 -11.56 -5.98
C PRO A 70 8.00 -11.42 -7.30
N ILE A 71 6.66 -11.47 -7.24
CA ILE A 71 5.79 -11.38 -8.41
C ILE A 71 5.40 -9.92 -8.66
N HIS A 72 5.76 -9.43 -9.84
CA HIS A 72 5.44 -8.11 -10.33
C HIS A 72 4.00 -7.99 -10.87
N CYS A 73 2.99 -8.14 -10.00
CA CYS A 73 1.57 -8.14 -10.41
C CYS A 73 0.94 -6.74 -10.63
N TYR A 74 1.56 -5.68 -10.12
CA TYR A 74 1.09 -4.29 -10.32
C TYR A 74 1.62 -3.71 -11.62
N LYS A 75 0.76 -3.00 -12.37
CA LYS A 75 1.19 -2.11 -13.46
C LYS A 75 2.15 -1.05 -12.91
N PRO A 76 3.16 -0.59 -13.68
CA PRO A 76 4.16 0.37 -13.22
C PRO A 76 3.56 1.65 -12.61
N GLU A 77 2.53 2.20 -13.24
CA GLU A 77 1.82 3.41 -12.78
C GLU A 77 1.16 3.19 -11.41
N MET A 78 0.25 2.22 -11.31
CA MET A 78 -0.43 1.85 -10.06
C MET A 78 0.56 1.47 -8.96
N ARG A 79 1.70 0.87 -9.32
CA ARG A 79 2.76 0.52 -8.38
C ARG A 79 3.42 1.77 -7.78
N ARG A 80 3.63 2.83 -8.57
CA ARG A 80 4.17 4.10 -8.06
C ARG A 80 3.20 4.71 -7.04
N GLN A 81 1.91 4.74 -7.38
CA GLN A 81 0.87 5.28 -6.50
C GLN A 81 0.73 4.49 -5.19
N ILE A 82 0.56 3.16 -5.24
CA ILE A 82 0.40 2.36 -4.01
C ILE A 82 1.65 2.39 -3.12
N ARG A 83 2.85 2.56 -3.70
CA ARG A 83 4.08 2.74 -2.90
C ARG A 83 4.10 4.09 -2.18
N ALA A 84 3.59 5.16 -2.80
CA ALA A 84 3.46 6.45 -2.14
C ALA A 84 2.50 6.35 -0.95
N VAL A 85 1.32 5.73 -1.17
CA VAL A 85 0.35 5.41 -0.11
C VAL A 85 0.99 4.58 0.99
N MET A 86 1.65 3.46 0.65
CA MET A 86 2.32 2.61 1.63
C MET A 86 3.38 3.39 2.42
N ARG A 87 4.26 4.15 1.76
CA ARG A 87 5.30 4.93 2.43
C ARG A 87 4.73 5.98 3.39
N TYR A 88 3.60 6.60 3.02
CA TYR A 88 2.93 7.58 3.85
C TYR A 88 2.18 6.94 5.03
N SER A 89 1.40 5.91 4.75
CA SER A 89 0.46 5.32 5.69
C SER A 89 1.11 4.29 6.62
N SER A 90 2.16 3.58 6.19
CA SER A 90 2.85 2.57 7.01
C SER A 90 3.36 3.08 8.37
N PRO A 91 4.17 4.15 8.46
CA PRO A 91 4.63 4.65 9.77
C PRO A 91 3.46 5.19 10.60
N ARG A 92 2.41 5.74 9.96
CA ARG A 92 1.26 6.32 10.64
C ARG A 92 0.28 5.28 11.19
N MET A 93 0.11 4.15 10.49
CA MET A 93 -0.65 2.99 11.01
C MET A 93 0.08 2.31 12.17
N LEU A 94 1.41 2.36 12.18
CA LEU A 94 2.25 1.84 13.26
C LEU A 94 1.91 2.48 14.61
N PHE A 95 1.66 3.80 14.61
CA PHE A 95 1.28 4.56 15.81
C PHE A 95 -0.11 4.22 16.34
N ARG A 96 -0.97 3.57 15.55
CA ARG A 96 -2.36 3.25 15.95
C ARG A 96 -2.48 1.85 16.57
N HIS A 97 -1.55 0.94 16.27
CA HIS A 97 -1.45 -0.40 16.88
C HIS A 97 -0.01 -0.71 17.33
N PRO A 98 0.45 -0.15 18.47
CA PRO A 98 1.87 -0.15 18.86
C PRO A 98 2.49 -1.54 19.08
N LEU A 99 1.70 -2.59 19.36
CA LEU A 99 2.22 -3.92 19.67
C LEU A 99 2.52 -4.79 18.43
N LEU A 100 1.68 -4.75 17.39
CA LEU A 100 1.89 -5.51 16.13
C LEU A 100 3.03 -4.94 15.28
N SER A 101 3.21 -3.64 15.44
CA SER A 101 4.19 -2.77 14.80
C SER A 101 5.64 -3.14 15.05
N LEU A 102 5.99 -3.45 16.30
CA LEU A 102 7.36 -3.72 16.71
C LEU A 102 7.87 -5.05 16.11
N GLN A 103 6.99 -6.07 16.06
CA GLN A 103 7.31 -7.37 15.47
C GLN A 103 7.53 -7.28 13.95
N HIS A 104 6.76 -6.42 13.26
CA HIS A 104 6.89 -6.20 11.82
C HIS A 104 8.14 -5.38 11.46
N LEU A 105 8.50 -4.39 12.30
CA LEU A 105 9.74 -3.61 12.15
C LEU A 105 10.97 -4.52 12.30
N ILE A 106 10.99 -5.41 13.30
CA ILE A 106 12.08 -6.38 13.49
C ILE A 106 12.17 -7.34 12.29
N GLY A 107 11.05 -7.83 11.76
CA GLY A 107 11.03 -8.68 10.56
C GLY A 107 11.56 -7.99 9.29
N THR A 108 11.21 -6.70 9.11
CA THR A 108 11.66 -5.90 7.96
C THR A 108 13.13 -5.52 8.05
N ILE A 109 13.64 -5.23 9.25
CA ILE A 109 15.07 -4.95 9.49
C ILE A 109 15.90 -6.24 9.30
N ARG A 110 15.40 -7.39 9.76
CA ARG A 110 16.09 -8.69 9.63
C ARG A 110 16.19 -9.14 8.17
N SER A 111 15.20 -8.83 7.32
CA SER A 111 15.22 -9.10 5.87
C SER A 111 16.23 -8.25 5.08
N LYS A 112 16.65 -7.08 5.59
CA LYS A 112 17.62 -6.21 4.91
C LYS A 112 19.08 -6.54 5.22
N ARG A 113 19.37 -7.43 6.18
CA ARG A 113 20.75 -7.74 6.63
C ARG A 113 21.43 -8.90 5.90
N THR A 114 20.76 -9.59 4.99
CA THR A 114 21.38 -10.62 4.14
C THR A 114 21.47 -10.14 2.69
N ARG A 115 22.36 -9.18 2.45
CA ARG A 115 23.15 -9.20 1.21
C ARG A 115 24.53 -9.71 1.62
N PRO A 116 24.93 -10.93 1.25
CA PRO A 116 26.34 -11.25 1.27
C PRO A 116 26.98 -10.38 0.17
N LEU A 117 27.96 -9.57 0.56
CA LEU A 117 29.13 -9.38 -0.31
C LEU A 117 29.99 -10.64 -0.16
#